data_AF-A0A4Q1C4Q0-F1
#
_entry.id   AF-A0A4Q1C4Q0-F1
#
_cell.length_a   1.000
_cell.length_b   1.000
_cell.length_c   1.000
_cell.angle_alpha   90.00
_cell.angle_beta   90.00
_cell.angle_gamma   90.00
#
_symmetry.space_group_name_H-M   'P 1'
#
loop_
_entity.id
_entity.type
_entity.pdbx_description
1 polymer ?
#
loop_
_entity_poly.entity_id
_entity_poly.type
_entity_poly.pdbx_seq_one_letter_code
_entity_poly.pdbx_strand_id
1 'polypeptide(L)'
;MAADETVATAVYARAAKDYKRERQKDGSFKPEFYGLANGGRIAGTGSDVTVDRVTYPEVAQIAARLLAQQNYHYAQSAKQADLMIVLHWGTTIAFNSGNYSQAVNQVATSMAGNGPQGMGSMERNMSAVPTDGAGGGGGTDESAMLMLMAENRARDQINLPNARLLGYLDDINDSDDIRRWAGGGDRYNDLMADIEESRYYIIVSAYDFDQLVNHQKKVLRWQTRVSVRAPGNRFDDSFAAMLKGASKYFGQDSGRLKRGEESKGTVELGDLKFLGEAKEQDASQAGPKK
;
A
#
# COMPACT_ATOMS: atom_id res chain seq x y z
N MET A 1 1.39 33.12 8.11
CA MET A 1 1.04 31.72 8.41
C MET A 1 1.60 30.86 7.30
N ALA A 2 2.70 30.13 7.56
CA ALA A 2 3.36 29.25 6.59
C ALA A 2 3.02 27.80 6.94
N ALA A 3 1.86 27.33 6.48
CA ALA A 3 1.29 26.04 6.90
C ALA A 3 1.13 25.03 5.74
N ASP A 4 1.79 25.22 4.59
CA ASP A 4 1.62 24.30 3.44
C ASP A 4 2.92 23.93 2.71
N GLU A 5 4.07 24.01 3.41
CA GLU A 5 5.37 23.62 2.82
C GLU A 5 5.80 22.19 3.17
N THR A 6 5.05 21.49 4.03
CA THR A 6 5.36 20.11 4.43
C THR A 6 4.16 19.19 4.24
N VAL A 7 4.44 17.90 4.06
CA VAL A 7 3.43 16.85 4.01
C VAL A 7 3.70 15.82 5.10
N ALA A 8 2.67 15.50 5.86
CA ALA A 8 2.73 14.43 6.86
C ALA A 8 2.69 13.07 6.13
N THR A 9 3.75 12.29 6.29
CA THR A 9 3.93 10.97 5.70
C THR A 9 3.82 9.89 6.76
N ALA A 10 3.28 8.75 6.37
CA ALA A 10 3.36 7.51 7.12
C ALA A 10 4.08 6.47 6.27
N VAL A 11 5.20 5.97 6.77
CA VAL A 11 6.09 5.03 6.08
C VAL A 11 6.13 3.71 6.81
N TYR A 12 5.97 2.62 6.07
CA TYR A 12 6.20 1.27 6.53
C TYR A 12 7.08 0.54 5.53
N ALA A 13 8.19 -0.01 5.99
CA ALA A 13 9.11 -0.79 5.19
C ALA A 13 9.40 -2.13 5.85
N ARG A 14 9.50 -3.19 5.05
CA ARG A 14 9.85 -4.54 5.47
C ARG A 14 10.82 -5.15 4.47
N ALA A 15 11.85 -5.82 4.98
CA ALA A 15 12.75 -6.67 4.21
C ALA A 15 12.39 -8.15 4.43
N ALA A 16 12.63 -9.00 3.42
CA ALA A 16 12.55 -10.45 3.59
C ALA A 16 13.60 -10.91 4.62
N LYS A 17 13.28 -11.96 5.38
CA LYS A 17 14.15 -12.43 6.48
C LYS A 17 15.56 -12.83 6.01
N ASP A 18 15.65 -13.31 4.78
CA ASP A 18 16.88 -13.75 4.10
C ASP A 18 17.49 -12.64 3.22
N TYR A 19 16.88 -11.46 3.17
CA TYR A 19 17.43 -10.29 2.49
C TYR A 19 18.01 -9.33 3.52
N LYS A 20 19.33 -9.12 3.44
CA LYS A 20 20.02 -8.09 4.20
C LYS A 20 21.07 -7.46 3.31
N ARG A 21 21.05 -6.14 3.28
CA ARG A 21 22.06 -5.37 2.55
C ARG A 21 23.43 -5.52 3.22
N GLU A 22 24.42 -5.86 2.43
CA GLU A 22 25.81 -5.91 2.88
C GLU A 22 26.35 -4.48 3.03
N ARG A 23 27.16 -4.24 4.06
CA ARG A 23 27.90 -2.97 4.22
C ARG A 23 29.36 -3.18 3.89
N GLN A 24 29.95 -2.17 3.26
CA GLN A 24 31.38 -2.09 3.02
C GLN A 24 32.12 -1.62 4.27
N LYS A 25 33.46 -1.68 4.24
CA LYS A 25 34.33 -1.29 5.36
C LYS A 25 34.17 0.18 5.77
N ASP A 26 33.73 1.04 4.84
CA ASP A 26 33.47 2.47 5.07
C ASP A 26 32.07 2.75 5.63
N GLY A 27 31.25 1.71 5.86
CA GLY A 27 29.88 1.82 6.37
C GLY A 27 28.83 2.05 5.29
N SER A 28 29.21 2.33 4.04
CA SER A 28 28.28 2.40 2.91
C SER A 28 27.68 1.03 2.59
N PHE A 29 26.52 0.99 1.95
CA PHE A 29 25.99 -0.28 1.47
C PHE A 29 26.80 -0.77 0.28
N LYS A 30 26.86 -2.09 0.05
CA LYS A 30 27.35 -2.62 -1.23
C LYS A 30 26.40 -2.20 -2.36
N PRO A 31 26.92 -1.85 -3.55
CA PRO A 31 26.09 -1.60 -4.72
C PRO A 31 25.19 -2.80 -5.03
N GLU A 32 23.92 -2.52 -5.26
CA GLU A 32 22.94 -3.47 -5.82
C GLU A 32 22.36 -2.83 -7.08
N PHE A 33 22.24 -3.61 -8.14
CA PHE A 33 21.80 -3.12 -9.44
C PHE A 33 20.34 -3.50 -9.69
N TYR A 34 19.58 -2.59 -10.30
CA TYR A 34 18.15 -2.82 -10.50
C TYR A 34 17.69 -2.49 -11.93
N GLY A 35 16.70 -3.24 -12.39
CA GLY A 35 15.76 -2.80 -13.42
C GLY A 35 14.55 -2.11 -12.79
N LEU A 36 13.90 -1.21 -13.53
CA LEU A 36 12.73 -0.48 -13.04
C LEU A 36 11.50 -0.77 -13.90
N ALA A 37 10.37 -1.05 -13.26
CA ALA A 37 9.10 -1.32 -13.92
C ALA A 37 7.95 -0.49 -13.33
N ASN A 38 7.00 -0.16 -14.20
CA ASN A 38 5.74 0.44 -13.81
C ASN A 38 4.76 -0.65 -13.36
N GLY A 39 4.40 -0.64 -12.08
CA GLY A 39 3.37 -1.53 -11.54
C GLY A 39 1.95 -1.00 -11.70
N GLY A 40 1.80 0.28 -12.05
CA GLY A 40 0.52 0.97 -12.15
C GLY A 40 -0.23 1.03 -10.82
N ARG A 41 -1.53 1.33 -10.92
CA ARG A 41 -2.44 1.36 -9.77
C ARG A 41 -2.83 -0.05 -9.34
N ILE A 42 -2.91 -0.30 -8.04
CA ILE A 42 -3.40 -1.56 -7.50
C ILE A 42 -4.93 -1.65 -7.67
N ALA A 43 -5.44 -2.80 -8.12
CA ALA A 43 -6.87 -3.02 -8.30
C ALA A 43 -7.64 -2.88 -6.98
N GLY A 44 -8.88 -2.36 -7.04
CA GLY A 44 -9.68 -2.10 -5.84
C GLY A 44 -9.24 -0.85 -5.07
N THR A 45 -8.48 0.05 -5.71
CA THR A 45 -8.12 1.37 -5.16
C THR A 45 -8.81 2.48 -5.96
N GLY A 46 -8.95 3.67 -5.37
CA GLY A 46 -9.71 4.76 -5.96
C GLY A 46 -9.00 5.44 -7.15
N SER A 47 -9.74 6.30 -7.85
CA SER A 47 -9.22 7.17 -8.91
C SER A 47 -9.24 8.63 -8.48
N ASP A 48 -8.19 9.37 -8.82
CA ASP A 48 -8.05 10.78 -8.50
C ASP A 48 -7.29 11.49 -9.63
N VAL A 49 -7.80 12.65 -10.05
CA VAL A 49 -7.24 13.39 -11.20
C VAL A 49 -5.80 13.89 -10.97
N THR A 50 -5.40 14.11 -9.72
CA THR A 50 -4.04 14.51 -9.36
C THR A 50 -3.08 13.32 -9.42
N VAL A 51 -3.58 12.11 -9.16
CA VAL A 51 -2.84 10.86 -9.37
C VAL A 51 -2.62 10.61 -10.85
N ASP A 52 -3.66 10.82 -11.67
CA ASP A 52 -3.62 10.54 -13.12
C ASP A 52 -2.73 11.52 -13.90
N ARG A 53 -2.42 12.69 -13.33
CA ARG A 53 -1.47 13.66 -13.90
C ARG A 53 -0.01 13.24 -13.78
N VAL A 54 0.32 12.47 -12.74
CA VAL A 54 1.70 12.05 -12.48
C VAL A 54 2.04 10.85 -13.36
N THR A 55 3.09 11.01 -14.16
CA THR A 55 3.51 10.00 -15.13
C THR A 55 4.58 9.09 -14.57
N TYR A 56 4.68 7.87 -15.10
CA TYR A 56 5.71 6.91 -14.70
C TYR A 56 7.14 7.48 -14.80
N PRO A 57 7.55 8.17 -15.90
CA PRO A 57 8.90 8.71 -16.00
C PRO A 57 9.25 9.71 -14.88
N GLU A 58 8.30 10.52 -14.43
CA GLU A 58 8.52 11.49 -13.35
C GLU A 58 8.77 10.78 -12.00
N VAL A 59 7.92 9.81 -11.66
CA VAL A 59 8.09 8.99 -10.44
C VAL A 59 9.41 8.21 -10.52
N ALA A 60 9.69 7.61 -11.67
CA ALA A 60 10.91 6.83 -11.92
C ALA A 60 12.18 7.67 -11.74
N GLN A 61 12.21 8.90 -12.27
CA GLN A 61 13.38 9.78 -12.17
C GLN A 61 13.67 10.19 -10.72
N ILE A 62 12.64 10.47 -9.92
CA ILE A 62 12.81 10.81 -8.50
C ILE A 62 13.20 9.56 -7.71
N ALA A 63 12.53 8.43 -7.93
CA ALA A 63 12.85 7.17 -7.28
C ALA A 63 14.31 6.76 -7.55
N ALA A 64 14.78 6.85 -8.80
CA ALA A 64 16.15 6.53 -9.17
C ALA A 64 17.19 7.38 -8.44
N ARG A 65 16.94 8.70 -8.31
CA ARG A 65 17.84 9.61 -7.55
C ARG A 65 17.91 9.22 -6.07
N LEU A 66 16.77 8.87 -5.46
CA LEU A 66 16.70 8.47 -4.06
C LEU A 66 17.26 7.06 -3.80
N LEU A 67 17.09 6.14 -4.75
CA LEU A 67 17.69 4.81 -4.76
C LEU A 67 19.23 4.91 -4.83
N ALA A 68 19.76 5.81 -5.67
CA ALA A 68 21.19 6.05 -5.77
C ALA A 68 21.82 6.55 -4.45
N GLN A 69 21.09 7.38 -3.67
CA GLN A 69 21.53 7.78 -2.32
C GLN A 69 21.66 6.60 -1.36
N GLN A 70 20.90 5.54 -1.59
CA GLN A 70 20.99 4.28 -0.86
C GLN A 70 21.95 3.27 -1.53
N ASN A 71 22.76 3.69 -2.50
CA ASN A 71 23.67 2.86 -3.28
C ASN A 71 23.02 1.77 -4.14
N TYR A 72 21.78 2.00 -4.59
CA TYR A 72 21.16 1.22 -5.66
C TYR A 72 21.43 1.87 -7.01
N HIS A 73 21.82 1.08 -8.00
CA HIS A 73 22.23 1.59 -9.32
C HIS A 73 21.39 1.01 -10.44
N TYR A 74 21.06 1.82 -11.44
CA TYR A 74 20.34 1.32 -12.60
C TYR A 74 21.24 0.35 -13.39
N ALA A 75 20.73 -0.86 -13.63
CA ALA A 75 21.42 -1.88 -14.38
C ALA A 75 21.52 -1.48 -15.86
N GLN A 76 22.70 -1.59 -16.46
CA GLN A 76 22.93 -1.31 -17.88
C GLN A 76 22.57 -2.49 -18.78
N SER A 77 22.34 -3.67 -18.18
CA SER A 77 21.88 -4.87 -18.88
C SER A 77 21.15 -5.79 -17.91
N ALA A 78 20.30 -6.69 -18.43
CA ALA A 78 19.59 -7.68 -17.63
C ALA A 78 20.53 -8.58 -16.81
N LYS A 79 21.74 -8.89 -17.32
CA LYS A 79 22.74 -9.71 -16.62
C LYS A 79 23.34 -9.04 -15.37
N GLN A 80 23.25 -7.72 -15.30
CA GLN A 80 23.75 -6.94 -14.18
C GLN A 80 22.71 -6.78 -13.07
N ALA A 81 21.41 -6.93 -13.38
CA ALA A 81 20.35 -6.61 -12.44
C ALA A 81 20.20 -7.70 -11.36
N ASP A 82 20.31 -7.28 -10.10
CA ASP A 82 20.02 -8.09 -8.92
C ASP A 82 18.52 -8.02 -8.58
N LEU A 83 17.91 -6.85 -8.78
CA LEU A 83 16.54 -6.55 -8.39
C LEU A 83 15.69 -6.06 -9.57
N MET A 84 14.41 -6.41 -9.56
CA MET A 84 13.38 -5.69 -10.29
C MET A 84 12.61 -4.79 -9.31
N ILE A 85 12.78 -3.48 -9.44
CA ILE A 85 12.03 -2.51 -8.64
C ILE A 85 10.75 -2.14 -9.39
N VAL A 86 9.62 -2.36 -8.73
CA VAL A 86 8.29 -2.06 -9.25
C VAL A 86 7.67 -0.94 -8.44
N LEU A 87 7.23 0.11 -9.14
CA LEU A 87 6.58 1.28 -8.56
C LEU A 87 5.06 1.18 -8.74
N HIS A 88 4.32 1.21 -7.63
CA HIS A 88 2.86 1.36 -7.63
C HIS A 88 2.47 2.65 -6.93
N TRP A 89 1.46 3.36 -7.44
CA TRP A 89 0.90 4.51 -6.76
C TRP A 89 -0.59 4.67 -7.06
N GLY A 90 -1.29 5.36 -6.17
CA GLY A 90 -2.73 5.54 -6.28
C GLY A 90 -3.33 6.20 -5.04
N THR A 91 -4.65 6.10 -4.89
CA THR A 91 -5.38 6.51 -3.69
C THR A 91 -6.15 5.33 -3.11
N THR A 92 -6.20 5.20 -1.79
CA THR A 92 -7.11 4.25 -1.13
C THR A 92 -8.57 4.66 -1.31
N ILE A 93 -9.49 3.74 -1.01
CA ILE A 93 -10.93 4.01 -1.01
C ILE A 93 -11.32 4.47 0.39
N ALA A 94 -11.94 5.65 0.52
CA ALA A 94 -12.43 6.14 1.81
C ALA A 94 -13.70 5.39 2.26
N PHE A 95 -13.90 5.26 3.57
CA PHE A 95 -15.19 4.88 4.12
C PHE A 95 -16.15 6.09 4.04
N ASN A 96 -17.13 6.05 3.12
CA ASN A 96 -18.13 7.10 2.95
C ASN A 96 -19.52 6.51 2.63
N SER A 97 -20.58 7.32 2.62
CA SER A 97 -21.97 6.84 2.40
C SER A 97 -22.16 6.06 1.08
N GLY A 98 -21.44 6.43 0.02
CA GLY A 98 -21.48 5.73 -1.28
C GLY A 98 -20.84 4.35 -1.20
N ASN A 99 -19.61 4.26 -0.72
CA ASN A 99 -18.87 3.00 -0.58
C ASN A 99 -19.52 2.09 0.47
N TYR A 100 -20.08 2.69 1.53
CA TYR A 100 -20.89 2.02 2.52
C TYR A 100 -22.12 1.36 1.89
N SER A 101 -22.90 2.10 1.10
CA SER A 101 -24.09 1.56 0.44
C SER A 101 -23.75 0.38 -0.49
N GLN A 102 -22.61 0.45 -1.19
CA GLN A 102 -22.13 -0.65 -2.04
C GLN A 102 -21.70 -1.86 -1.22
N ALA A 103 -20.97 -1.66 -0.13
CA ALA A 103 -20.56 -2.73 0.77
C ALA A 103 -21.78 -3.41 1.44
N VAL A 104 -22.74 -2.61 1.92
CA VAL A 104 -24.00 -3.13 2.48
C VAL A 104 -24.79 -3.91 1.44
N ASN A 105 -24.89 -3.42 0.19
CA ASN A 105 -25.56 -4.15 -0.89
C ASN A 105 -24.87 -5.49 -1.21
N GLN A 106 -23.53 -5.55 -1.18
CA GLN A 106 -22.79 -6.81 -1.34
C GLN A 106 -23.06 -7.77 -0.19
N VAL A 107 -23.08 -7.28 1.06
CA VAL A 107 -23.43 -8.09 2.23
C VAL A 107 -24.87 -8.60 2.12
N ALA A 108 -25.83 -7.74 1.81
CA ALA A 108 -27.23 -8.12 1.63
C ALA A 108 -27.40 -9.17 0.52
N THR A 109 -26.68 -9.04 -0.59
CA THR A 109 -26.69 -10.03 -1.69
C THR A 109 -26.08 -11.36 -1.25
N SER A 110 -24.99 -11.34 -0.48
CA SER A 110 -24.37 -12.56 0.07
C SER A 110 -25.25 -13.25 1.12
N MET A 111 -26.04 -12.49 1.89
CA MET A 111 -27.02 -13.01 2.84
C MET A 111 -28.26 -13.56 2.13
N ALA A 112 -28.71 -12.92 1.06
CA ALA A 112 -29.83 -13.39 0.24
C ALA A 112 -29.49 -14.64 -0.58
N GLY A 113 -28.23 -14.79 -1.01
CA GLY A 113 -27.73 -15.97 -1.74
C GLY A 113 -27.58 -17.22 -0.87
N ASN A 114 -27.37 -17.04 0.43
CA ASN A 114 -27.52 -18.11 1.43
C ASN A 114 -28.99 -18.15 1.85
N GLY A 115 -29.82 -18.87 1.09
CA GLY A 115 -31.25 -19.01 1.37
C GLY A 115 -31.57 -19.44 2.83
N PRO A 116 -32.86 -19.46 3.23
CA PRO A 116 -33.33 -19.56 4.62
C PRO A 116 -32.76 -20.71 5.48
N GLN A 117 -32.06 -21.67 4.89
CA GLN A 117 -31.31 -22.72 5.60
C GLN A 117 -30.06 -22.21 6.34
N GLY A 118 -29.46 -21.08 5.93
CA GLY A 118 -28.31 -20.47 6.63
C GLY A 118 -28.67 -19.68 7.89
N MET A 119 -29.93 -19.25 8.00
CA MET A 119 -30.48 -18.55 9.17
C MET A 119 -30.99 -19.54 10.24
N GLY A 120 -31.55 -20.68 9.82
CA GLY A 120 -32.02 -21.75 10.73
C GLY A 120 -30.92 -22.53 11.48
N SER A 121 -29.64 -22.27 11.19
CA SER A 121 -28.49 -22.81 11.95
C SER A 121 -27.96 -21.83 13.01
N MET A 122 -28.22 -20.52 12.89
CA MET A 122 -28.00 -19.56 13.99
C MET A 122 -29.09 -19.69 15.06
N GLU A 123 -30.35 -19.89 14.64
CA GLU A 123 -31.49 -20.07 15.54
C GLU A 123 -31.34 -21.34 16.42
N ARG A 124 -30.69 -22.38 15.88
CA ARG A 124 -30.45 -23.65 16.60
C ARG A 124 -29.33 -23.60 17.63
N ASN A 125 -28.49 -22.57 17.64
CA ASN A 125 -27.39 -22.42 18.61
C ASN A 125 -27.68 -21.37 19.70
N MET A 126 -28.78 -20.60 19.59
CA MET A 126 -29.27 -19.69 20.64
C MET A 126 -30.40 -20.29 21.49
N SER A 127 -30.92 -21.47 21.15
CA SER A 127 -31.99 -22.17 21.89
C SER A 127 -31.56 -22.82 23.21
N ALA A 128 -30.55 -22.28 23.91
CA ALA A 128 -30.09 -22.76 25.22
C ALA A 128 -30.06 -21.68 26.31
N VAL A 129 -30.89 -20.63 26.18
CA VAL A 129 -31.19 -19.71 27.29
C VAL A 129 -32.65 -19.96 27.70
N PRO A 130 -32.96 -20.31 28.97
CA PRO A 130 -34.32 -20.55 29.38
C PRO A 130 -35.11 -19.22 29.36
N THR A 131 -36.16 -19.17 28.55
CA THR A 131 -37.11 -18.07 28.50
C THR A 131 -38.18 -18.26 29.57
N ASP A 132 -38.18 -17.39 30.58
CA ASP A 132 -39.35 -17.11 31.41
C ASP A 132 -39.82 -15.68 31.17
N GLY A 133 -41.05 -15.56 30.64
CA GLY A 133 -41.94 -14.43 30.95
C GLY A 133 -41.87 -13.17 30.09
N ALA A 134 -42.90 -13.05 29.24
CA ALA A 134 -43.64 -11.82 28.89
C ALA A 134 -43.05 -10.81 27.88
N GLY A 135 -43.78 -10.70 26.75
CA GLY A 135 -44.26 -9.39 26.28
C GLY A 135 -43.57 -8.80 25.05
N GLY A 136 -44.27 -8.88 23.91
CA GLY A 136 -43.99 -8.23 22.63
C GLY A 136 -43.10 -6.98 22.64
N GLY A 137 -41.99 -7.07 21.91
CA GLY A 137 -41.10 -5.95 21.58
C GLY A 137 -39.91 -6.30 20.66
N GLY A 138 -39.77 -7.55 20.20
CA GLY A 138 -38.50 -8.07 19.65
C GLY A 138 -38.12 -7.70 18.21
N GLY A 139 -38.79 -6.74 17.57
CA GLY A 139 -38.50 -6.41 16.16
C GLY A 139 -37.43 -5.34 15.95
N THR A 140 -37.35 -4.36 16.86
CA THR A 140 -36.49 -3.18 16.69
C THR A 140 -35.05 -3.43 17.11
N ASP A 141 -34.85 -4.22 18.17
CA ASP A 141 -33.53 -4.44 18.75
C ASP A 141 -32.72 -5.46 17.94
N GLU A 142 -33.38 -6.52 17.42
CA GLU A 142 -32.75 -7.46 16.49
C GLU A 142 -32.41 -6.80 15.14
N SER A 143 -33.30 -5.93 14.63
CA SER A 143 -33.04 -5.17 13.41
C SER A 143 -31.90 -4.15 13.59
N ALA A 144 -31.85 -3.46 14.73
CA ALA A 144 -30.79 -2.53 15.06
C ALA A 144 -29.44 -3.24 15.25
N MET A 145 -29.42 -4.41 15.90
CA MET A 145 -28.23 -5.24 16.04
C MET A 145 -27.74 -5.76 14.70
N LEU A 146 -28.64 -6.21 13.82
CA LEU A 146 -28.30 -6.65 12.47
C LEU A 146 -27.71 -5.51 11.63
N MET A 147 -28.28 -4.30 11.73
CA MET A 147 -27.71 -3.11 11.08
C MET A 147 -26.32 -2.77 11.61
N LEU A 148 -26.10 -2.83 12.93
CA LEU A 148 -24.79 -2.58 13.53
C LEU A 148 -23.73 -3.61 13.07
N MET A 149 -24.10 -4.90 13.01
CA MET A 149 -23.23 -5.94 12.49
C MET A 149 -22.92 -5.74 11.00
N ALA A 150 -23.93 -5.34 10.20
CA ALA A 150 -23.74 -5.03 8.79
C ALA A 150 -22.80 -3.82 8.61
N GLU A 151 -22.92 -2.80 9.46
CA GLU A 151 -22.03 -1.64 9.42
C GLU A 151 -20.58 -2.00 9.74
N ASN A 152 -20.36 -2.73 10.83
CA ASN A 152 -19.01 -3.18 11.21
C ASN A 152 -18.38 -4.03 10.10
N ARG A 153 -19.15 -4.93 9.49
CA ARG A 153 -18.67 -5.74 8.37
C ARG A 153 -18.34 -4.92 7.13
N ALA A 154 -19.14 -3.90 6.82
CA ALA A 154 -18.87 -2.99 5.70
C ALA A 154 -17.60 -2.17 5.93
N ARG A 155 -17.38 -1.68 7.15
CA ARG A 155 -16.14 -1.02 7.56
C ARG A 155 -14.95 -1.95 7.38
N ASP A 156 -15.02 -3.18 7.90
CA ASP A 156 -13.94 -4.16 7.78
C ASP A 156 -13.59 -4.50 6.33
N GLN A 157 -14.61 -4.60 5.45
CA GLN A 157 -14.42 -4.86 4.02
C GLN A 157 -13.64 -3.75 3.30
N ILE A 158 -13.72 -2.49 3.77
CA ILE A 158 -13.00 -1.34 3.19
C ILE A 158 -11.65 -1.15 3.89
N ASN A 159 -11.65 -1.23 5.22
CA ASN A 159 -10.48 -0.94 6.06
C ASN A 159 -9.39 -2.00 5.94
N LEU A 160 -9.74 -3.28 5.82
CA LEU A 160 -8.75 -4.36 5.74
C LEU A 160 -7.88 -4.28 4.45
N PRO A 161 -8.45 -4.10 3.24
CA PRO A 161 -7.66 -3.82 2.03
C PRO A 161 -6.76 -2.58 2.16
N ASN A 162 -7.28 -1.49 2.73
CA ASN A 162 -6.50 -0.27 2.95
C ASN A 162 -5.32 -0.52 3.90
N ALA A 163 -5.55 -1.16 5.04
CA ALA A 163 -4.51 -1.48 6.00
C ALA A 163 -3.41 -2.38 5.40
N ARG A 164 -3.79 -3.36 4.58
CA ARG A 164 -2.84 -4.21 3.84
C ARG A 164 -2.00 -3.43 2.84
N LEU A 165 -2.66 -2.58 2.08
CA LEU A 165 -2.05 -1.75 1.04
C LEU A 165 -1.04 -0.76 1.65
N LEU A 166 -1.42 -0.13 2.76
CA LEU A 166 -0.64 0.92 3.44
C LEU A 166 0.41 0.37 4.41
N GLY A 167 0.33 -0.92 4.78
CA GLY A 167 1.28 -1.56 5.71
C GLY A 167 0.95 -1.33 7.19
N TYR A 168 -0.33 -1.12 7.52
CA TYR A 168 -0.78 -0.81 8.88
C TYR A 168 -1.14 -2.07 9.70
N LEU A 169 -1.26 -3.23 9.06
CA LEU A 169 -1.76 -4.45 9.72
C LEU A 169 -0.98 -4.83 10.98
N ASP A 170 0.35 -4.81 10.93
CA ASP A 170 1.17 -5.18 12.09
C ASP A 170 0.90 -4.23 13.25
N ASP A 171 0.97 -2.91 13.00
CA ASP A 171 0.77 -1.89 14.01
C ASP A 171 -0.66 -1.91 14.58
N ILE A 172 -1.66 -2.24 13.76
CA ILE A 172 -3.05 -2.41 14.22
C ILE A 172 -3.14 -3.62 15.15
N ASN A 173 -2.60 -4.77 14.73
CA ASN A 173 -2.63 -6.01 15.53
C ASN A 173 -1.88 -5.85 16.85
N ASP A 174 -0.72 -5.18 16.84
CA ASP A 174 0.07 -4.91 18.04
C ASP A 174 -0.59 -3.90 18.99
N SER A 175 -1.47 -3.04 18.46
CA SER A 175 -2.18 -2.02 19.23
C SER A 175 -3.56 -2.47 19.73
N ASP A 176 -4.06 -3.62 19.28
CA ASP A 176 -5.33 -4.22 19.72
C ASP A 176 -5.16 -5.05 21.01
N ASP A 177 -4.64 -4.41 22.06
CA ASP A 177 -4.38 -5.00 23.38
C ASP A 177 -5.21 -4.30 24.48
N ILE A 178 -5.23 -4.87 25.69
CA ILE A 178 -5.93 -4.39 26.91
C ILE A 178 -5.64 -2.91 27.20
N ARG A 179 -4.50 -2.37 26.73
CA ARG A 179 -4.13 -0.94 26.80
C ARG A 179 -5.16 -0.01 26.18
N ARG A 180 -5.96 -0.49 25.22
CA ARG A 180 -7.12 0.21 24.64
C ARG A 180 -8.18 0.58 25.67
N TRP A 181 -8.35 -0.25 26.71
CA TRP A 181 -9.37 -0.09 27.75
C TRP A 181 -8.82 0.47 29.08
N ALA A 182 -7.48 0.43 29.25
CA ALA A 182 -6.79 0.86 30.46
C ALA A 182 -6.21 2.29 30.39
N GLY A 183 -6.74 3.15 29.49
CA GLY A 183 -6.29 4.55 29.36
C GLY A 183 -4.92 4.74 28.70
N GLY A 184 -4.43 3.72 27.96
CA GLY A 184 -3.08 3.65 27.39
C GLY A 184 -2.90 4.19 25.96
N GLY A 185 -3.92 4.83 25.37
CA GLY A 185 -3.71 5.79 24.27
C GLY A 185 -4.50 5.58 22.98
N ASP A 186 -4.71 6.71 22.29
CA ASP A 186 -5.43 6.89 21.03
C ASP A 186 -4.79 6.21 19.81
N ARG A 187 -3.68 5.47 19.95
CA ARG A 187 -2.91 4.93 18.81
C ARG A 187 -3.74 4.04 17.91
N TYR A 188 -4.55 3.14 18.47
CA TYR A 188 -5.43 2.28 17.68
C TYR A 188 -6.45 3.15 16.91
N ASN A 189 -7.07 4.12 17.57
CA ASN A 189 -8.03 5.02 16.94
C ASN A 189 -7.38 5.87 15.84
N ASP A 190 -6.14 6.34 16.03
CA ASP A 190 -5.38 7.07 15.01
C ASP A 190 -5.06 6.21 13.79
N LEU A 191 -4.70 4.93 14.00
CA LEU A 191 -4.44 3.98 12.91
C LEU A 191 -5.73 3.66 12.16
N MET A 192 -6.85 3.52 12.86
CA MET A 192 -8.17 3.32 12.26
C MET A 192 -8.61 4.54 11.46
N ALA A 193 -8.43 5.75 12.01
CA ALA A 193 -8.75 7.00 11.31
C ALA A 193 -7.96 7.13 10.00
N ASP A 194 -6.67 6.77 10.01
CA ASP A 194 -5.84 6.80 8.79
C ASP A 194 -6.33 5.86 7.70
N ILE A 195 -6.81 4.65 8.03
CA ILE A 195 -7.26 3.67 7.03
C ILE A 195 -8.71 3.88 6.58
N GLU A 196 -9.53 4.56 7.40
CA GLU A 196 -10.90 4.97 7.05
C GLU A 196 -10.91 6.18 6.11
N GLU A 197 -9.95 7.10 6.26
CA GLU A 197 -9.76 8.19 5.33
C GLU A 197 -9.04 7.74 4.03
N SER A 198 -9.36 8.39 2.91
CA SER A 198 -8.60 8.19 1.68
C SER A 198 -7.17 8.71 1.83
N ARG A 199 -6.19 7.93 1.39
CA ARG A 199 -4.77 8.27 1.39
C ARG A 199 -4.15 8.02 0.04
N TYR A 200 -3.31 8.94 -0.40
CA TYR A 200 -2.40 8.64 -1.51
C TYR A 200 -1.33 7.68 -1.02
N TYR A 201 -0.94 6.73 -1.87
CA TYR A 201 0.11 5.76 -1.57
C TYR A 201 1.16 5.71 -2.69
N ILE A 202 2.39 5.39 -2.30
CA ILE A 202 3.43 4.91 -3.19
C ILE A 202 4.03 3.64 -2.56
N ILE A 203 4.15 2.58 -3.35
CA ILE A 203 4.75 1.32 -2.95
C ILE A 203 5.92 1.04 -3.88
N VAL A 204 7.11 0.97 -3.28
CA VAL A 204 8.35 0.57 -3.94
C VAL A 204 8.62 -0.87 -3.53
N SER A 205 8.47 -1.81 -4.47
CA SER A 205 8.70 -3.23 -4.22
C SER A 205 9.93 -3.68 -4.98
N ALA A 206 10.86 -4.38 -4.33
CA ALA A 206 11.98 -5.01 -5.01
C ALA A 206 11.81 -6.52 -5.01
N TYR A 207 11.75 -7.08 -6.21
CA TYR A 207 11.75 -8.51 -6.43
C TYR A 207 13.14 -8.98 -6.83
N ASP A 208 13.45 -10.24 -6.56
CA ASP A 208 14.61 -10.90 -7.14
C ASP A 208 14.48 -10.91 -8.67
N PHE A 209 15.46 -10.36 -9.37
CA PHE A 209 15.38 -10.17 -10.81
C PHE A 209 15.37 -11.50 -11.57
N ASP A 210 16.26 -12.42 -11.21
CA ASP A 210 16.39 -13.72 -11.87
C ASP A 210 15.13 -14.58 -11.63
N GLN A 211 14.66 -14.64 -10.39
CA GLN A 211 13.44 -15.39 -10.07
C GLN A 211 12.23 -14.82 -10.82
N LEU A 212 12.13 -13.49 -10.96
CA LEU A 212 11.00 -12.87 -11.64
C LEU A 212 11.05 -13.06 -13.16
N VAL A 213 12.20 -12.80 -13.79
CA VAL A 213 12.34 -12.74 -15.26
C VAL A 213 12.52 -14.13 -15.86
N ASN A 214 13.39 -14.96 -15.28
CA ASN A 214 13.74 -16.26 -15.85
C ASN A 214 12.87 -17.40 -15.31
N HIS A 215 12.32 -17.25 -14.09
CA HIS A 215 11.54 -18.29 -13.43
C HIS A 215 10.07 -17.93 -13.22
N GLN A 216 9.63 -16.72 -13.58
CA GLN A 216 8.26 -16.21 -13.37
C GLN A 216 7.77 -16.30 -11.92
N LYS A 217 8.70 -16.33 -10.95
CA LYS A 217 8.43 -16.41 -9.52
C LYS A 217 8.62 -15.04 -8.89
N LYS A 218 7.55 -14.53 -8.28
CA LYS A 218 7.56 -13.26 -7.56
C LYS A 218 8.18 -13.44 -6.17
N VAL A 219 9.52 -13.40 -6.09
CA VAL A 219 10.24 -13.43 -4.81
C VAL A 219 10.50 -12.00 -4.35
N LEU A 220 9.71 -11.51 -3.39
CA LEU A 220 9.86 -10.16 -2.82
C LEU A 220 11.06 -10.11 -1.87
N ARG A 221 12.04 -9.26 -2.15
CA ARG A 221 13.23 -9.04 -1.31
C ARG A 221 13.00 -7.96 -0.28
N TRP A 222 12.33 -6.87 -0.66
CA TRP A 222 11.90 -5.82 0.27
C TRP A 222 10.78 -4.99 -0.33
N GLN A 223 10.06 -4.29 0.53
CA GLN A 223 9.01 -3.36 0.13
C GLN A 223 8.96 -2.17 1.08
N THR A 224 8.81 -0.99 0.50
CA THR A 224 8.60 0.27 1.23
C THR A 224 7.30 0.89 0.75
N ARG A 225 6.40 1.16 1.70
CA ARG A 225 5.12 1.81 1.50
C ARG A 225 5.18 3.18 2.14
N VAL A 226 4.71 4.19 1.45
CA VAL A 226 4.52 5.53 2.01
C VAL A 226 3.13 6.02 1.66
N SER A 227 2.50 6.72 2.60
CA SER A 227 1.19 7.31 2.38
C SER A 227 1.02 8.67 3.01
N VAL A 228 0.16 9.48 2.39
CA VAL A 228 -0.27 10.78 2.92
C VAL A 228 -1.78 10.85 2.86
N ARG A 229 -2.37 11.62 3.76
CA ARG A 229 -3.80 11.92 3.73
C ARG A 229 -4.16 12.56 2.39
N ALA A 230 -5.15 12.03 1.66
CA ALA A 230 -5.58 12.62 0.41
C ALA A 230 -6.39 13.92 0.64
N PRO A 231 -7.35 13.99 1.59
CA PRO A 231 -8.02 15.25 1.88
C PRO A 231 -7.05 16.34 2.34
N GLY A 232 -7.06 17.46 1.63
CA GLY A 232 -6.16 18.59 1.88
C GLY A 232 -4.77 18.46 1.25
N ASN A 233 -4.48 17.38 0.52
CA ASN A 233 -3.27 17.25 -0.29
C ASN A 233 -3.62 16.98 -1.75
N ARG A 234 -2.62 17.13 -2.62
CA ARG A 234 -2.69 16.75 -4.02
C ARG A 234 -1.52 15.81 -4.30
N PHE A 235 -1.74 14.75 -5.07
CA PHE A 235 -0.69 13.77 -5.32
C PHE A 235 0.44 14.35 -6.16
N ASP A 236 0.11 15.12 -7.19
CA ASP A 236 1.07 15.81 -8.08
C ASP A 236 2.00 16.77 -7.32
N ASP A 237 1.58 17.29 -6.17
CA ASP A 237 2.40 18.16 -5.32
C ASP A 237 3.16 17.39 -4.21
N SER A 238 2.71 16.19 -3.85
CA SER A 238 3.19 15.47 -2.66
C SER A 238 4.13 14.29 -2.97
N PHE A 239 4.05 13.69 -4.16
CA PHE A 239 4.70 12.40 -4.45
C PHE A 239 6.23 12.44 -4.28
N ALA A 240 6.88 13.57 -4.58
CA ALA A 240 8.31 13.75 -4.39
C ALA A 240 8.70 13.70 -2.90
N ALA A 241 7.96 14.40 -2.06
CA ALA A 241 8.16 14.42 -0.62
C ALA A 241 7.86 13.04 0.00
N MET A 242 6.83 12.34 -0.51
CA MET A 242 6.52 10.96 -0.13
C MET A 242 7.70 10.02 -0.40
N LEU A 243 8.23 10.02 -1.63
CA LEU A 243 9.39 9.20 -1.99
C LEU A 243 10.62 9.56 -1.16
N LYS A 244 10.85 10.85 -0.91
CA LYS A 244 11.96 11.32 -0.05
C LYS A 244 11.84 10.80 1.38
N GLY A 245 10.65 10.88 1.99
CA GLY A 245 10.42 10.34 3.33
C GLY A 245 10.59 8.83 3.42
N ALA A 246 10.28 8.12 2.33
CA ALA A 246 10.44 6.68 2.21
C ALA A 246 11.90 6.24 1.98
N SER A 247 12.72 7.07 1.34
CA SER A 247 14.01 6.65 0.77
C SER A 247 14.99 6.10 1.80
N LYS A 248 14.98 6.63 3.02
CA LYS A 248 15.83 6.17 4.14
C LYS A 248 15.57 4.72 4.55
N TYR A 249 14.44 4.12 4.11
CA TYR A 249 14.07 2.75 4.41
C TYR A 249 14.15 1.80 3.20
N PHE A 250 14.65 2.23 2.05
CA PHE A 250 14.81 1.32 0.92
C PHE A 250 15.78 0.17 1.27
N GLY A 251 15.28 -1.05 1.07
CA GLY A 251 15.99 -2.29 1.43
C GLY A 251 16.19 -2.53 2.92
N GLN A 252 15.47 -1.81 3.78
CA GLN A 252 15.61 -1.90 5.23
C GLN A 252 14.26 -2.03 5.91
N ASP A 253 14.25 -2.67 7.07
CA ASP A 253 13.07 -2.73 7.91
C ASP A 253 12.88 -1.41 8.67
N SER A 254 11.66 -0.91 8.69
CA SER A 254 11.27 0.23 9.53
C SER A 254 10.94 -0.19 10.97
N GLY A 255 10.67 -1.48 11.19
CA GLY A 255 10.25 -2.13 12.43
C GLY A 255 8.78 -1.90 12.79
N ARG A 256 8.24 -0.72 12.46
CA ARG A 256 6.86 -0.29 12.70
C ARG A 256 6.53 0.89 11.81
N LEU A 257 5.26 1.26 11.72
CA LEU A 257 4.83 2.48 11.06
C LEU A 257 5.55 3.71 11.63
N LYS A 258 6.21 4.46 10.75
CA LYS A 258 6.92 5.71 11.05
C LYS A 258 6.13 6.89 10.49
N ARG A 259 5.70 7.78 11.37
CA ARG A 259 5.15 9.09 10.99
C ARG A 259 6.28 10.11 10.89
N GLY A 260 6.20 11.02 9.93
CA GLY A 260 7.15 12.12 9.77
C GLY A 260 6.59 13.22 8.90
N GLU A 261 7.30 14.34 8.83
CA GLU A 261 6.98 15.46 7.96
C GLU A 261 8.09 15.64 6.93
N GLU A 262 7.72 15.83 5.68
CA GLU A 262 8.67 16.04 4.59
C GLU A 262 8.32 17.32 3.84
N SER A 263 9.33 18.12 3.52
CA SER A 263 9.16 19.35 2.74
C SER A 263 8.63 19.04 1.33
N LYS A 264 7.53 19.68 0.93
CA LYS A 264 7.03 19.76 -0.46
C LYS A 264 7.98 20.65 -1.27
N GLY A 265 9.18 20.16 -1.56
CA GLY A 265 10.12 20.88 -2.42
C GLY A 265 9.63 20.89 -3.86
N THR A 266 9.70 22.04 -4.54
CA THR A 266 9.43 22.13 -5.97
C THR A 266 10.48 21.30 -6.72
N VAL A 267 10.07 20.21 -7.35
CA VAL A 267 10.96 19.44 -8.24
C VAL A 267 10.82 20.03 -9.64
N GLU A 268 11.74 20.92 -10.01
CA GLU A 268 11.90 21.27 -11.41
C GLU A 268 12.48 20.06 -12.15
N LEU A 269 11.61 19.41 -12.92
CA LEU A 269 11.98 18.32 -13.81
C LEU A 269 12.63 18.95 -15.04
N GLY A 270 13.97 18.96 -15.09
CA GLY A 270 14.69 19.25 -16.32
C GLY A 270 14.40 18.20 -17.40
N ASP A 271 14.67 18.54 -18.66
CA ASP A 271 14.34 17.71 -19.83
C ASP A 271 14.69 16.22 -19.65
N LEU A 272 13.71 15.36 -19.95
CA LEU A 272 13.83 13.91 -19.91
C LEU A 272 15.00 13.44 -20.78
N LYS A 273 16.05 12.92 -20.14
CA LYS A 273 17.10 12.16 -20.83
C LYS A 273 16.72 10.68 -20.84
N PHE A 274 16.42 10.15 -22.02
CA PHE A 274 16.29 8.72 -22.24
C PHE A 274 17.61 8.03 -21.88
N LEU A 275 17.59 7.19 -20.84
CA LEU A 275 18.66 6.22 -20.57
C LEU A 275 18.45 5.10 -21.59
N GLY A 276 19.25 5.14 -22.66
CA GLY A 276 18.97 4.46 -23.94
C GLY A 276 18.59 2.99 -23.84
N GLU A 277 17.77 2.55 -24.79
CA GLU A 277 17.49 1.14 -25.05
C GLU A 277 18.76 0.45 -25.55
N ALA A 278 19.06 -0.72 -24.98
CA ALA A 278 20.10 -1.60 -25.49
C ALA A 278 19.69 -2.02 -26.91
N LYS A 279 20.43 -1.52 -27.92
CA LYS A 279 20.25 -1.95 -29.32
C LYS A 279 20.39 -3.46 -29.40
N GLU A 280 19.31 -4.11 -29.82
CA GLU A 280 19.32 -5.47 -30.30
C GLU A 280 20.29 -5.53 -31.50
N GLN A 281 21.32 -6.36 -31.40
CA GLN A 281 22.28 -6.54 -32.49
C GLN A 281 21.57 -7.23 -33.66
N ASP A 282 21.44 -6.51 -34.77
CA ASP A 282 21.02 -7.03 -36.07
C ASP A 282 21.84 -8.27 -36.47
N ALA A 283 21.25 -9.45 -36.32
CA ALA A 283 21.72 -10.67 -36.94
C ALA A 283 21.11 -10.81 -38.35
N SER A 284 21.58 -10.01 -39.31
CA SER A 284 21.30 -10.23 -40.74
C SER A 284 22.25 -9.43 -41.64
N GLN A 285 23.55 -9.71 -41.55
CA GLN A 285 24.48 -9.50 -42.68
C GLN A 285 25.38 -10.72 -42.82
N ALA A 286 24.84 -11.77 -43.43
CA ALA A 286 25.62 -12.84 -44.03
C ALA A 286 25.31 -12.86 -45.54
N GLY A 287 26.00 -11.99 -46.29
CA GLY A 287 26.08 -12.13 -47.74
C GLY A 287 27.10 -13.22 -48.09
N PRO A 288 26.82 -14.13 -49.04
CA PRO A 288 27.82 -15.08 -49.50
C PRO A 288 28.82 -14.36 -50.43
N LYS A 289 30.12 -14.56 -50.15
CA LYS A 289 31.21 -14.21 -51.06
C LYS A 289 31.12 -15.08 -52.31
N LYS A 290 31.23 -14.44 -53.49
CA LYS A 290 31.58 -15.10 -54.76
C LYS A 290 33.04 -15.53 -54.75
#